data_AF-A0A522F1M1-F1
#
_entry.id   AF-A0A522F1M1-F1
#
_cell.length_a   1.000
_cell.length_b   1.000
_cell.length_c   1.000
_cell.angle_alpha   90.00
_cell.angle_beta   90.00
_cell.angle_gamma   90.00
#
_symmetry.space_group_name_H-M   'P 1'
#
loop_
_entity.id
_entity.type
_entity.pdbx_description
1 polymer ?
#
loop_
_entity_poly.entity_id
_entity_poly.type
_entity_poly.pdbx_seq_one_letter_code
_entity_poly.pdbx_strand_id
1 'polypeptide(L)'
;MKKYWQSLDELKETTEFLDSAKNEFAENVPTAVLGRKEVSSPKGEGTLQGGGQDGFSRRDFLKVMGFSVGAVTLAACERPVNKTIPYLFKPEEITPGIANWYASTYFDGHDYCSVLVKTREGRPIKIEGNKLSKISHGGTSARVQASVLSLYDSERLKGPFVKGSETSWDKTDAEITSKLAEVSGAGKKICILSSTVISPSTKNAFSLLRLKSPFVKHVTYDAVSYYAIAEAQNNVMGLKVIPSFSFDKANVIVSFGADFLVNWLSPVEHSRQYAQGRKLNNGKKTLSKHVQFETILSLTGSNADIRVPVKPSQIGTAIINLSNEIASMADVPGLKSSGKVAEKEIIDCAKWLWANKGKSLVVCGVNDEAIQTVVAGINQMLGNYGSTIDIENHSNCHQGNDLHFADLMDDMKNGKVGALILYNSNPVYTAPGFVDAMKKVGLKISLSGTMDETASLCDYVCPDHHYLESWNDAEPKKNQFSLVQPTIAPIYNTRSAQETIMKWSGLSKPDYHAFIQSTWEKLLFPADLGFTDHWNESLHNGVAEIITPSQPSPKGKEKDVQDTTSHRLGSQTVVLTNSKDVIAQSSPPSGQPEVGSEDRREGVLSLGDNILTICKNNSL
;
A
#
# COMPACT_ATOMS: atom_id res chain seq x y z
N MET A 1 40.77 12.59 -4.36
CA MET A 1 39.83 11.82 -5.20
C MET A 1 39.04 10.93 -4.25
N LYS A 2 37.70 11.06 -4.19
CA LYS A 2 36.89 10.18 -3.32
C LYS A 2 36.92 8.78 -3.92
N LYS A 3 37.35 7.80 -3.13
CA LYS A 3 37.37 6.39 -3.54
C LYS A 3 35.94 5.87 -3.41
N TYR A 4 35.40 5.33 -4.51
CA TYR A 4 34.08 4.71 -4.56
C TYR A 4 34.31 3.21 -4.77
N TRP A 5 33.55 2.39 -4.04
CA TRP A 5 33.58 0.94 -4.13
C TRP A 5 32.32 0.45 -4.84
N GLN A 6 32.46 -0.56 -5.69
CA GLN A 6 31.39 -1.14 -6.49
C GLN A 6 30.66 -2.29 -5.77
N SER A 7 31.27 -2.85 -4.72
CA SER A 7 30.65 -3.89 -3.88
C SER A 7 31.12 -3.79 -2.43
N LEU A 8 30.37 -4.44 -1.53
CA LEU A 8 30.77 -4.59 -0.12
C LEU A 8 32.02 -5.46 0.02
N ASP A 9 32.26 -6.37 -0.92
CA ASP A 9 33.44 -7.23 -0.94
C ASP A 9 34.71 -6.44 -1.34
N GLU A 10 34.57 -5.48 -2.27
CA GLU A 10 35.63 -4.52 -2.60
C GLU A 10 35.93 -3.57 -1.42
N LEU A 11 34.90 -3.18 -0.67
CA LEU A 11 35.06 -2.35 0.54
C LEU A 11 35.76 -3.11 1.67
N LYS A 12 35.44 -4.40 1.84
CA LYS A 12 35.94 -5.25 2.93
C LYS A 12 37.23 -5.99 2.58
N GLU A 13 37.72 -5.87 1.35
CA GLU A 13 38.91 -6.57 0.83
C GLU A 13 38.85 -8.07 1.16
N THR A 14 37.68 -8.70 0.92
CA THR A 14 37.53 -10.14 1.18
C THR A 14 38.52 -10.94 0.34
N THR A 15 38.98 -12.07 0.86
CA THR A 15 39.98 -12.92 0.20
C THR A 15 39.53 -13.37 -1.19
N GLU A 16 38.23 -13.64 -1.37
CA GLU A 16 37.63 -14.02 -2.65
C GLU A 16 37.66 -12.87 -3.67
N PHE A 17 37.44 -11.62 -3.22
CA PHE A 17 37.53 -10.45 -4.09
C PHE A 17 38.98 -10.15 -4.49
N LEU A 18 39.94 -10.25 -3.56
CA LEU A 18 41.35 -10.04 -3.86
C LEU A 18 41.93 -11.11 -4.80
N ASP A 19 41.44 -12.35 -4.71
CA ASP A 19 41.90 -13.43 -5.58
C ASP A 19 41.24 -13.41 -6.96
N SER A 20 39.98 -12.95 -7.06
CA SER A 20 39.33 -12.68 -8.36
C SER A 20 39.91 -11.44 -9.05
N ALA A 21 40.26 -10.39 -8.31
CA ALA A 21 40.85 -9.17 -8.86
C ALA A 21 42.27 -9.37 -9.45
N LYS A 22 43.00 -10.41 -9.00
CA LYS A 22 44.31 -10.77 -9.56
C LYS A 22 44.22 -11.54 -10.89
N ASN A 23 43.07 -12.11 -11.20
CA ASN A 23 42.84 -12.91 -12.38
C ASN A 23 41.84 -12.19 -13.29
N GLU A 24 42.35 -11.46 -14.30
CA GLU A 24 41.51 -10.77 -15.29
C GLU A 24 40.57 -11.73 -16.05
N PHE A 25 40.85 -13.04 -15.98
CA PHE A 25 40.01 -14.13 -16.47
C PHE A 25 39.88 -15.20 -15.39
N ALA A 26 38.64 -15.52 -15.01
CA ALA A 26 38.31 -16.41 -13.88
C ALA A 26 38.49 -17.93 -14.15
N GLU A 27 39.14 -18.32 -15.25
CA GLU A 27 39.31 -19.74 -15.59
C GLU A 27 40.77 -20.13 -15.77
N ASN A 28 41.18 -21.18 -15.07
CA ASN A 28 42.48 -21.81 -15.24
C ASN A 28 42.62 -22.32 -16.67
N VAL A 29 43.60 -21.76 -17.40
CA VAL A 29 43.94 -22.19 -18.77
C VAL A 29 44.29 -23.69 -18.76
N PRO A 30 43.66 -24.54 -19.59
CA PRO A 30 43.95 -25.97 -19.61
C PRO A 30 45.38 -26.24 -20.08
N THR A 31 46.28 -26.53 -19.14
CA THR A 31 47.69 -26.87 -19.42
C THR A 31 47.88 -28.26 -20.04
N ALA A 32 46.80 -29.06 -20.13
CA ALA A 32 46.81 -30.40 -20.72
C ALA A 32 47.20 -30.42 -22.21
N VAL A 33 47.10 -29.30 -22.93
CA VAL A 33 47.38 -29.22 -24.38
C VAL A 33 48.89 -29.11 -24.71
N LEU A 34 49.76 -28.86 -23.72
CA LEU A 34 51.20 -28.64 -23.96
C LEU A 34 52.10 -29.87 -23.75
N GLY A 35 51.53 -31.06 -23.50
CA GLY A 35 52.31 -32.31 -23.43
C GLY A 35 53.40 -32.35 -22.34
N ARG A 36 53.38 -31.42 -21.37
CA ARG A 36 54.25 -31.44 -20.19
C ARG A 36 53.41 -31.83 -18.98
N LYS A 37 53.85 -32.89 -18.28
CA LYS A 37 53.36 -33.23 -16.94
C LYS A 37 53.42 -31.98 -16.06
N GLU A 38 52.39 -31.82 -15.24
CA GLU A 38 52.25 -30.78 -14.22
C GLU A 38 53.60 -30.48 -13.56
N VAL A 39 54.06 -29.24 -13.71
CA VAL A 39 55.12 -28.72 -12.85
C VAL A 39 54.42 -28.30 -11.57
N SER A 40 54.52 -29.15 -10.56
CA SER A 40 54.14 -28.85 -9.19
C SER A 40 54.81 -27.54 -8.74
N SER A 41 54.01 -26.66 -8.16
CA SER A 41 54.48 -25.41 -7.55
C SER A 41 55.60 -25.68 -6.55
N PRO A 42 56.77 -25.02 -6.64
CA PRO A 42 57.77 -25.14 -5.60
C PRO A 42 57.31 -24.35 -4.37
N LYS A 43 56.91 -25.07 -3.32
CA LYS A 43 57.08 -24.62 -1.94
C LYS A 43 58.58 -24.57 -1.66
N GLY A 44 59.09 -23.44 -1.17
CA GLY A 44 60.38 -23.38 -0.49
C GLY A 44 61.22 -22.16 -0.80
N GLU A 45 61.55 -21.41 0.25
CA GLU A 45 62.68 -20.49 0.31
C GLU A 45 63.97 -21.24 -0.06
N GLY A 46 64.79 -20.66 -0.95
CA GLY A 46 66.07 -21.25 -1.32
C GLY A 46 66.78 -20.51 -2.45
N THR A 47 67.84 -19.81 -2.09
CA THR A 47 68.92 -19.28 -2.95
C THR A 47 69.29 -20.20 -4.11
N LEU A 48 69.37 -19.67 -5.34
CA LEU A 48 70.02 -20.34 -6.47
C LEU A 48 70.99 -19.39 -7.19
N GLN A 49 72.27 -19.64 -6.94
CA GLN A 49 73.42 -19.20 -7.72
C GLN A 49 73.66 -20.24 -8.83
N GLY A 50 73.83 -19.79 -10.07
CA GLY A 50 74.68 -20.44 -11.09
C GLY A 50 74.13 -21.64 -11.87
N GLY A 51 73.86 -21.42 -13.17
CA GLY A 51 74.42 -22.28 -14.23
C GLY A 51 73.55 -23.38 -14.83
N GLY A 52 72.53 -23.02 -15.61
CA GLY A 52 71.84 -23.89 -16.57
C GLY A 52 70.77 -23.11 -17.34
N GLN A 53 71.01 -22.81 -18.60
CA GLN A 53 70.12 -22.01 -19.45
C GLN A 53 68.82 -22.77 -19.78
N ASP A 54 67.79 -22.65 -18.95
CA ASP A 54 66.38 -22.90 -19.35
C ASP A 54 65.55 -21.62 -19.15
N GLY A 55 66.12 -20.49 -19.60
CA GLY A 55 65.39 -19.24 -19.72
C GLY A 55 64.43 -19.31 -20.91
N PHE A 56 63.17 -18.98 -20.67
CA PHE A 56 62.11 -18.88 -21.67
C PHE A 56 62.62 -18.16 -22.93
N SER A 57 62.95 -18.91 -23.99
CA SER A 57 63.64 -18.32 -25.13
C SER A 57 62.68 -17.41 -25.91
N ARG A 58 63.18 -16.40 -26.63
CA ARG A 58 62.34 -15.58 -27.54
C ARG A 58 61.55 -16.43 -28.53
N ARG A 59 62.08 -17.60 -28.90
CA ARG A 59 61.40 -18.59 -29.76
C ARG A 59 60.28 -19.32 -29.02
N ASP A 60 60.45 -19.64 -27.74
CA ASP A 60 59.39 -20.26 -26.93
C ASP A 60 58.31 -19.25 -26.56
N PHE A 61 58.68 -17.97 -26.33
CA PHE A 61 57.72 -16.87 -26.23
C PHE A 61 56.91 -16.69 -27.51
N LEU A 62 57.54 -16.70 -28.69
CA LEU A 62 56.83 -16.60 -29.96
C LEU A 62 55.99 -17.85 -30.27
N LYS A 63 56.39 -19.04 -29.83
CA LYS A 63 55.55 -20.24 -29.90
C LYS A 63 54.35 -20.14 -28.98
N VAL A 64 54.52 -19.66 -27.74
CA VAL A 64 53.43 -19.49 -26.78
C VAL A 64 52.48 -18.38 -27.21
N MET A 65 52.98 -17.26 -27.71
CA MET A 65 52.15 -16.18 -28.28
C MET A 65 51.49 -16.59 -29.61
N GLY A 66 52.19 -17.35 -30.45
CA GLY A 66 51.63 -17.86 -31.70
C GLY A 66 50.56 -18.92 -31.49
N PHE A 67 50.75 -19.83 -30.52
CA PHE A 67 49.73 -20.81 -30.12
C PHE A 67 48.62 -20.18 -29.28
N SER A 68 48.87 -19.17 -28.46
CA SER A 68 47.81 -18.49 -27.69
C SER A 68 46.91 -17.66 -28.61
N VAL A 69 47.47 -16.95 -29.59
CA VAL A 69 46.67 -16.24 -30.59
C VAL A 69 45.94 -17.24 -31.50
N GLY A 70 46.58 -18.34 -31.91
CA GLY A 70 45.96 -19.41 -32.70
C GLY A 70 44.83 -20.17 -31.97
N ALA A 71 45.05 -20.51 -30.69
CA ALA A 71 44.08 -21.20 -29.85
C ALA A 71 42.93 -20.28 -29.44
N VAL A 72 43.19 -18.99 -29.20
CA VAL A 72 42.13 -17.99 -28.99
C VAL A 72 41.34 -17.75 -30.27
N THR A 73 41.94 -17.81 -31.47
CA THR A 73 41.17 -17.78 -32.72
C THR A 73 40.35 -19.05 -32.98
N LEU A 74 40.81 -20.23 -32.52
CA LEU A 74 40.04 -21.48 -32.61
C LEU A 74 38.90 -21.53 -31.57
N ALA A 75 39.14 -21.07 -30.33
CA ALA A 75 38.13 -20.95 -29.28
C ALA A 75 37.14 -19.80 -29.53
N ALA A 76 37.56 -18.71 -30.19
CA ALA A 76 36.66 -17.63 -30.64
C ALA A 76 35.82 -18.02 -31.87
N CYS A 77 36.15 -19.14 -32.54
CA CYS A 77 35.33 -19.73 -33.59
C CYS A 77 34.37 -20.83 -33.09
N GLU A 78 34.52 -21.32 -31.86
CA GLU A 78 33.49 -22.14 -31.20
C GLU A 78 32.40 -21.22 -30.67
N ARG A 79 31.43 -20.88 -31.53
CA ARG A 79 30.20 -20.25 -31.06
C ARG A 79 29.59 -21.16 -29.99
N PRO A 80 29.30 -20.64 -28.77
CA PRO A 80 28.65 -21.45 -27.75
C PRO A 80 27.35 -22.02 -28.35
N VAL A 81 27.12 -23.32 -28.14
CA VAL A 81 25.91 -23.97 -28.63
C VAL A 81 24.72 -23.40 -27.86
N ASN A 82 24.06 -22.41 -28.47
CA ASN A 82 22.85 -21.82 -27.92
C ASN A 82 21.72 -22.85 -28.00
N LYS A 83 21.31 -23.37 -26.85
CA LYS A 83 20.17 -24.29 -26.76
C LYS A 83 18.87 -23.50 -26.81
N THR A 84 17.95 -23.90 -27.67
CA THR A 84 16.56 -23.40 -27.69
C THR A 84 15.66 -24.50 -27.17
N ILE A 85 15.04 -24.27 -26.01
CA ILE A 85 14.15 -25.24 -25.36
C ILE A 85 12.71 -24.81 -25.62
N PRO A 86 11.93 -25.54 -26.44
CA PRO A 86 10.52 -25.23 -26.65
C PRO A 86 9.68 -25.62 -25.43
N TYR A 87 8.47 -25.08 -25.33
CA TYR A 87 7.48 -25.56 -24.39
C TYR A 87 7.14 -27.02 -24.66
N LEU A 88 7.07 -27.84 -23.61
CA LEU A 88 6.54 -29.20 -23.71
C LEU A 88 5.03 -29.16 -24.02
N PHE A 89 4.30 -28.31 -23.30
CA PHE A 89 2.90 -27.98 -23.53
C PHE A 89 2.77 -26.47 -23.63
N LYS A 90 2.64 -25.95 -24.85
CA LYS A 90 2.54 -24.50 -25.08
C LYS A 90 1.13 -24.02 -24.72
N PRO A 91 0.98 -23.04 -23.81
CA PRO A 91 -0.30 -22.38 -23.59
C PRO A 91 -0.79 -21.70 -24.88
N GLU A 92 -2.11 -21.69 -25.09
CA GLU A 92 -2.73 -21.10 -26.30
C GLU A 92 -2.42 -19.59 -26.40
N GLU A 93 -2.48 -18.89 -25.28
CA GLU A 93 -2.25 -17.44 -25.18
C GLU A 93 -0.78 -17.01 -25.39
N ILE A 94 0.18 -17.96 -25.37
CA ILE A 94 1.60 -17.64 -25.48
C ILE A 94 2.10 -17.94 -26.89
N THR A 95 2.51 -16.86 -27.57
CA THR A 95 3.25 -16.94 -28.82
C THR A 95 4.67 -16.44 -28.59
N PRO A 96 5.70 -17.31 -28.62
CA PRO A 96 7.09 -16.91 -28.41
C PRO A 96 7.51 -15.75 -29.31
N GLY A 97 8.11 -14.71 -28.73
CA GLY A 97 8.52 -13.50 -29.43
C GLY A 97 7.45 -12.41 -29.50
N ILE A 98 6.20 -12.68 -29.10
CA ILE A 98 5.12 -11.70 -28.93
C ILE A 98 4.89 -11.48 -27.43
N ALA A 99 4.79 -10.21 -27.03
CA ALA A 99 4.56 -9.87 -25.62
C ALA A 99 3.06 -9.91 -25.30
N ASN A 100 2.73 -10.41 -24.11
CA ASN A 100 1.37 -10.37 -23.59
C ASN A 100 1.24 -9.24 -22.57
N TRP A 101 0.03 -8.76 -22.37
CA TRP A 101 -0.30 -7.71 -21.41
C TRP A 101 -1.39 -8.19 -20.49
N TYR A 102 -1.12 -8.15 -19.19
CA TYR A 102 -2.09 -8.54 -18.15
C TYR A 102 -2.43 -7.32 -17.31
N ALA A 103 -3.72 -7.11 -17.03
CA ALA A 103 -4.14 -6.05 -16.14
C ALA A 103 -3.91 -6.46 -14.68
N SER A 104 -3.27 -5.62 -13.89
CA SER A 104 -3.01 -5.91 -12.48
C SER A 104 -3.05 -4.61 -11.69
N THR A 105 -2.78 -4.70 -10.39
CA THR A 105 -2.82 -3.55 -9.50
C THR A 105 -1.61 -3.56 -8.59
N TYR A 106 -0.99 -2.40 -8.44
CA TYR A 106 0.09 -2.17 -7.50
C TYR A 106 -0.44 -1.40 -6.30
N PHE A 107 -0.16 -1.93 -5.11
CA PHE A 107 -0.31 -1.21 -3.85
C PHE A 107 0.69 -1.75 -2.83
N ASP A 108 1.55 -0.88 -2.32
CA ASP A 108 2.59 -1.21 -1.34
C ASP A 108 2.27 -0.71 0.08
N GLY A 109 1.02 -0.30 0.33
CA GLY A 109 0.62 0.37 1.57
C GLY A 109 0.72 1.89 1.52
N HIS A 110 1.26 2.46 0.44
CA HIS A 110 1.33 3.90 0.23
C HIS A 110 0.90 4.31 -1.19
N ASP A 111 1.60 3.83 -2.21
CA ASP A 111 1.33 4.16 -3.61
C ASP A 111 0.33 3.17 -4.22
N TYR A 112 -0.77 3.68 -4.74
CA TYR A 112 -1.72 2.90 -5.54
C TYR A 112 -1.58 3.20 -7.03
N CYS A 113 -1.61 2.16 -7.87
CA CYS A 113 -1.78 2.30 -9.31
C CYS A 113 -2.39 1.05 -9.94
N SER A 114 -3.43 1.22 -10.76
CA SER A 114 -3.84 0.16 -11.70
C SER A 114 -2.88 0.13 -12.89
N VAL A 115 -2.38 -1.05 -13.23
CA VAL A 115 -1.26 -1.25 -14.15
C VAL A 115 -1.56 -2.31 -15.21
N LEU A 116 -0.81 -2.24 -16.31
CA LEU A 116 -0.68 -3.29 -17.31
C LEU A 116 0.74 -3.84 -17.23
N VAL A 117 0.86 -5.15 -17.05
CA VAL A 117 2.13 -5.85 -16.92
C VAL A 117 2.46 -6.49 -18.26
N LYS A 118 3.55 -6.04 -18.87
CA LYS A 118 4.09 -6.67 -20.08
C LYS A 118 4.86 -7.92 -19.69
N THR A 119 4.47 -9.06 -20.25
CA THR A 119 5.18 -10.32 -20.05
C THR A 119 5.81 -10.83 -21.34
N ARG A 120 6.93 -11.54 -21.18
CA ARG A 120 7.65 -12.29 -22.22
C ARG A 120 7.68 -13.75 -21.81
N GLU A 121 7.00 -14.63 -22.53
CA GLU A 121 6.99 -16.07 -22.24
C GLU A 121 6.66 -16.38 -20.75
N GLY A 122 5.77 -15.59 -20.15
CA GLY A 122 5.37 -15.70 -18.73
C GLY A 122 6.25 -14.93 -17.72
N ARG A 123 7.23 -14.14 -18.16
CA ARG A 123 8.07 -13.30 -17.29
C ARG A 123 7.71 -11.82 -17.40
N PRO A 124 7.32 -11.15 -16.30
CA PRO A 124 7.12 -9.70 -16.27
C PRO A 124 8.39 -8.93 -16.61
N ILE A 125 8.31 -7.97 -17.53
CA ILE A 125 9.49 -7.18 -17.94
C ILE A 125 9.28 -5.67 -17.86
N LYS A 126 8.02 -5.23 -17.81
CA LYS A 126 7.68 -3.80 -17.82
C LYS A 126 6.29 -3.58 -17.25
N ILE A 127 6.13 -2.47 -16.53
CA ILE A 127 4.86 -1.96 -16.03
C ILE A 127 4.45 -0.75 -16.87
N GLU A 128 3.17 -0.66 -17.23
CA GLU A 128 2.55 0.52 -17.80
C GLU A 128 1.27 0.85 -17.01
N GLY A 129 0.76 2.07 -17.12
CA GLY A 129 -0.49 2.43 -16.44
C GLY A 129 -1.71 1.87 -17.19
N ASN A 130 -2.71 1.42 -16.44
CA ASN A 130 -3.97 1.00 -17.03
C ASN A 130 -4.82 2.21 -17.43
N LYS A 131 -5.08 2.36 -18.73
CA LYS A 131 -5.88 3.48 -19.29
C LYS A 131 -7.35 3.42 -18.89
N LEU A 132 -7.86 2.25 -18.53
CA LEU A 132 -9.25 2.06 -18.11
C LEU A 132 -9.49 2.53 -16.66
N SER A 133 -8.43 2.71 -15.87
CA SER A 133 -8.57 3.26 -14.51
C SER A 133 -9.03 4.72 -14.55
N LYS A 134 -10.12 5.03 -13.82
CA LYS A 134 -10.59 6.40 -13.61
C LYS A 134 -9.77 7.20 -12.59
N ILE A 135 -8.82 6.56 -11.91
CA ILE A 135 -7.93 7.21 -10.94
C ILE A 135 -6.63 7.63 -11.63
N SER A 136 -5.87 6.66 -12.16
CA SER A 136 -4.56 6.94 -12.76
C SER A 136 -4.64 7.31 -14.24
N HIS A 137 -5.71 6.95 -14.95
CA HIS A 137 -5.91 7.20 -16.40
C HIS A 137 -4.68 6.83 -17.26
N GLY A 138 -4.05 5.70 -16.95
CA GLY A 138 -2.85 5.23 -17.64
C GLY A 138 -1.53 5.86 -17.19
N GLY A 139 -1.53 6.70 -16.16
CA GLY A 139 -0.30 7.20 -15.53
C GLY A 139 0.32 6.20 -14.55
N THR A 140 1.61 6.34 -14.28
CA THR A 140 2.38 5.57 -13.28
C THR A 140 3.38 6.48 -12.57
N SER A 141 3.71 6.18 -11.31
CA SER A 141 4.84 6.82 -10.62
C SER A 141 6.17 6.13 -10.96
N ALA A 142 7.29 6.77 -10.63
CA ALA A 142 8.61 6.15 -10.80
C ALA A 142 8.78 4.90 -9.91
N ARG A 143 8.18 4.89 -8.71
CA ARG A 143 8.20 3.73 -7.81
C ARG A 143 7.43 2.55 -8.39
N VAL A 144 6.22 2.80 -8.92
CA VAL A 144 5.42 1.78 -9.62
C VAL A 144 6.14 1.22 -10.84
N GLN A 145 6.92 2.04 -11.54
CA GLN A 145 7.70 1.57 -12.69
C GLN A 145 8.89 0.70 -12.27
N ALA A 146 9.51 1.00 -11.13
CA ALA A 146 10.64 0.27 -10.60
C ALA A 146 10.25 -1.03 -9.87
N SER A 147 8.97 -1.22 -9.49
CA SER A 147 8.51 -2.40 -8.75
C SER A 147 8.70 -3.73 -9.49
N VAL A 148 8.89 -3.71 -10.81
CA VAL A 148 9.27 -4.94 -11.54
C VAL A 148 10.66 -5.46 -11.13
N LEU A 149 11.56 -4.57 -10.68
CA LEU A 149 12.89 -4.96 -10.22
C LEU A 149 12.83 -5.68 -8.87
N SER A 150 11.92 -5.28 -7.97
CA SER A 150 11.75 -5.97 -6.68
C SER A 150 11.23 -7.39 -6.83
N LEU A 151 10.58 -7.76 -7.95
CA LEU A 151 10.24 -9.15 -8.23
C LEU A 151 11.50 -10.02 -8.39
N TYR A 152 12.54 -9.48 -9.03
CA TYR A 152 13.77 -10.17 -9.38
C TYR A 152 14.93 -9.91 -8.42
N ASP A 153 14.64 -9.35 -7.26
CA ASP A 153 15.64 -9.09 -6.23
C ASP A 153 16.12 -10.42 -5.59
N SER A 154 17.44 -10.59 -5.55
CA SER A 154 18.09 -11.77 -4.97
C SER A 154 18.01 -11.84 -3.45
N GLU A 155 17.76 -10.71 -2.79
CA GLU A 155 17.64 -10.60 -1.33
C GLU A 155 16.24 -10.99 -0.80
N ARG A 156 15.32 -11.35 -1.71
CA ARG A 156 14.04 -11.92 -1.33
C ARG A 156 14.22 -13.23 -0.58
N LEU A 157 13.44 -13.41 0.47
CA LEU A 157 13.41 -14.64 1.25
C LEU A 157 12.85 -15.79 0.42
N LYS A 158 13.57 -16.91 0.43
CA LYS A 158 13.25 -18.08 -0.39
C LYS A 158 12.27 -19.05 0.28
N GLY A 159 12.02 -18.86 1.57
CA GLY A 159 11.16 -19.71 2.40
C GLY A 159 11.08 -19.18 3.84
N PRO A 160 10.32 -19.84 4.72
CA PRO A 160 10.08 -19.37 6.08
C PRO A 160 11.29 -19.58 7.01
N PHE A 161 11.41 -18.71 8.01
CA PHE A 161 12.45 -18.74 9.04
C PHE A 161 11.85 -18.81 10.44
N VAL A 162 12.58 -19.48 11.34
CA VAL A 162 12.31 -19.50 12.79
C VAL A 162 13.60 -19.13 13.51
N LYS A 163 13.57 -18.05 14.29
CA LYS A 163 14.72 -17.54 15.06
C LYS A 163 16.00 -17.43 14.21
N GLY A 164 15.86 -16.94 12.98
CA GLY A 164 16.97 -16.74 12.04
C GLY A 164 17.45 -17.99 11.30
N SER A 165 16.82 -19.15 11.46
CA SER A 165 17.13 -20.38 10.72
C SER A 165 16.00 -20.76 9.75
N GLU A 166 16.36 -21.23 8.55
CA GLU A 166 15.38 -21.73 7.57
C GLU A 166 14.56 -22.90 8.12
N THR A 167 13.30 -23.01 7.71
CA THR A 167 12.39 -24.07 8.13
C THR A 167 11.39 -24.42 7.02
N SER A 168 10.50 -25.38 7.27
CA SER A 168 9.37 -25.70 6.39
C SER A 168 8.08 -24.97 6.81
N TRP A 169 7.19 -24.77 5.85
CA TRP A 169 5.86 -24.21 6.10
C TRP A 169 5.04 -25.06 7.07
N ASP A 170 5.04 -26.39 6.93
CA ASP A 170 4.25 -27.29 7.78
C ASP A 170 4.64 -27.17 9.26
N LYS A 171 5.95 -27.13 9.54
CA LYS A 171 6.45 -26.95 10.91
C LYS A 171 6.09 -25.57 11.45
N THR A 172 6.29 -24.54 10.63
CA THR A 172 5.98 -23.15 10.98
C THR A 172 4.50 -22.96 11.32
N ASP A 173 3.61 -23.50 10.48
CA ASP A 173 2.16 -23.41 10.66
C ASP A 173 1.70 -24.12 11.93
N ALA A 174 2.22 -25.32 12.20
CA ALA A 174 1.87 -26.08 13.40
C ALA A 174 2.29 -25.33 14.67
N GLU A 175 3.52 -24.79 14.71
CA GLU A 175 4.02 -24.05 15.86
C GLU A 175 3.27 -22.73 16.09
N ILE A 176 3.06 -21.94 15.02
CA ILE A 176 2.36 -20.66 15.12
C ILE A 176 0.91 -20.86 15.57
N THR A 177 0.20 -21.82 14.97
CA THR A 177 -1.21 -22.08 15.32
C THR A 177 -1.36 -22.53 16.77
N SER A 178 -0.45 -23.38 17.26
CA SER A 178 -0.42 -23.77 18.69
C SER A 178 -0.21 -22.56 19.60
N LYS A 179 0.79 -21.72 19.31
CA LYS A 179 1.10 -20.54 20.14
C LYS A 179 0.00 -19.49 20.10
N LEU A 180 -0.66 -19.29 18.96
CA LEU A 180 -1.82 -18.39 18.86
C LEU A 180 -2.99 -18.91 19.72
N ALA A 181 -3.22 -20.22 19.74
CA ALA A 181 -4.22 -20.82 20.61
C ALA A 181 -3.88 -20.66 22.10
N GLU A 182 -2.61 -20.82 22.49
CA GLU A 182 -2.14 -20.57 23.87
C GLU A 182 -2.33 -19.11 24.28
N VAL A 183 -1.95 -18.15 23.42
CA VAL A 183 -2.13 -16.72 23.66
C VAL A 183 -3.62 -16.37 23.84
N SER A 184 -4.48 -16.92 22.98
CA SER A 184 -5.93 -16.75 23.08
C SER A 184 -6.49 -17.39 24.35
N GLY A 185 -6.04 -18.59 24.73
CA GLY A 185 -6.45 -19.27 25.96
C GLY A 185 -6.05 -18.53 27.23
N ALA A 186 -4.93 -17.79 27.18
CA ALA A 186 -4.48 -16.90 28.25
C ALA A 186 -5.20 -15.53 28.28
N GLY A 187 -6.15 -15.28 27.37
CA GLY A 187 -6.89 -14.02 27.28
C GLY A 187 -6.04 -12.80 26.88
N LYS A 188 -4.88 -13.03 26.25
CA LYS A 188 -3.98 -11.95 25.79
C LYS A 188 -4.33 -11.50 24.38
N LYS A 189 -4.05 -10.23 24.08
CA LYS A 189 -4.32 -9.64 22.76
C LYS A 189 -3.43 -10.27 21.69
N ILE A 190 -4.03 -10.55 20.52
CA ILE A 190 -3.33 -10.91 19.29
C ILE A 190 -3.46 -9.70 18.36
N CYS A 191 -2.36 -9.02 18.07
CA CYS A 191 -2.39 -7.80 17.29
C CYS A 191 -1.85 -8.05 15.88
N ILE A 192 -2.67 -7.76 14.86
CA ILE A 192 -2.19 -7.62 13.48
C ILE A 192 -1.83 -6.15 13.30
N LEU A 193 -0.57 -5.87 13.01
CA LEU A 193 -0.07 -4.55 12.66
C LEU A 193 0.24 -4.52 11.17
N SER A 194 -0.38 -3.60 10.44
CA SER A 194 -0.09 -3.44 9.01
C SER A 194 -0.06 -1.99 8.56
N SER A 195 0.54 -1.73 7.39
CA SER A 195 0.18 -0.54 6.63
C SER A 195 -1.31 -0.54 6.29
N THR A 196 -1.79 0.55 5.71
CA THR A 196 -3.12 0.59 5.10
C THR A 196 -3.36 -0.63 4.21
N VAL A 197 -4.54 -1.24 4.36
CA VAL A 197 -5.03 -2.36 3.54
C VAL A 197 -6.28 -1.88 2.83
N ILE A 198 -6.25 -1.86 1.49
CA ILE A 198 -7.39 -1.43 0.67
C ILE A 198 -8.15 -2.62 0.04
N SER A 199 -7.68 -3.83 0.27
CA SER A 199 -8.32 -5.07 -0.21
C SER A 199 -9.50 -5.47 0.68
N PRO A 200 -10.74 -5.50 0.18
CA PRO A 200 -11.87 -6.00 0.96
C PRO A 200 -11.72 -7.50 1.26
N SER A 201 -11.18 -8.30 0.35
CA SER A 201 -10.93 -9.73 0.61
C SER A 201 -9.83 -9.95 1.65
N THR A 202 -8.77 -9.15 1.70
CA THR A 202 -7.75 -9.23 2.75
C THR A 202 -8.35 -8.87 4.12
N LYS A 203 -9.19 -7.83 4.20
CA LYS A 203 -9.92 -7.47 5.43
C LYS A 203 -10.82 -8.61 5.91
N ASN A 204 -11.50 -9.29 4.98
CA ASN A 204 -12.30 -10.47 5.29
C ASN A 204 -11.45 -11.66 5.76
N ALA A 205 -10.27 -11.88 5.17
CA ALA A 205 -9.33 -12.92 5.61
C ALA A 205 -8.83 -12.66 7.04
N PHE A 206 -8.51 -11.41 7.40
CA PHE A 206 -8.14 -11.04 8.78
C PHE A 206 -9.30 -11.29 9.76
N SER A 207 -10.53 -11.07 9.29
CA SER A 207 -11.73 -11.31 10.10
C SER A 207 -11.93 -12.80 10.42
N LEU A 208 -11.46 -13.73 9.59
CA LEU A 208 -11.49 -15.17 9.90
C LEU A 208 -10.66 -15.51 11.14
N LEU A 209 -9.51 -14.84 11.32
CA LEU A 209 -8.68 -15.04 12.50
C LEU A 209 -9.39 -14.52 13.76
N ARG A 210 -10.14 -13.41 13.63
CA ARG A 210 -10.97 -12.85 14.71
C ARG A 210 -12.15 -13.75 15.08
N LEU A 211 -12.68 -14.54 14.15
CA LEU A 211 -13.69 -15.55 14.45
C LEU A 211 -13.12 -16.73 15.27
N LYS A 212 -11.82 -17.01 15.16
CA LYS A 212 -11.14 -18.03 15.97
C LYS A 212 -10.75 -17.53 17.36
N SER A 213 -10.42 -16.25 17.50
CA SER A 213 -10.07 -15.66 18.79
C SER A 213 -10.68 -14.26 18.93
N PRO A 214 -11.50 -14.02 19.98
CA PRO A 214 -12.10 -12.71 20.21
C PRO A 214 -11.07 -11.64 20.60
N PHE A 215 -9.83 -12.03 20.93
CA PHE A 215 -8.75 -11.15 21.35
C PHE A 215 -7.92 -10.59 20.18
N VAL A 216 -8.31 -10.89 18.93
CA VAL A 216 -7.65 -10.36 17.74
C VAL A 216 -8.05 -8.90 17.50
N LYS A 217 -7.06 -8.02 17.39
CA LYS A 217 -7.22 -6.61 17.00
C LYS A 217 -6.33 -6.31 15.80
N HIS A 218 -6.90 -5.70 14.76
CA HIS A 218 -6.13 -5.14 13.65
C HIS A 218 -5.86 -3.66 13.93
N VAL A 219 -4.60 -3.25 13.79
CA VAL A 219 -4.12 -1.88 13.95
C VAL A 219 -3.39 -1.48 12.67
N THR A 220 -3.80 -0.35 12.10
CA THR A 220 -3.20 0.21 10.89
C THR A 220 -2.21 1.30 11.25
N TYR A 221 -0.99 1.19 10.75
CA TYR A 221 0.11 2.13 10.94
C TYR A 221 0.73 2.48 9.59
N ASP A 222 0.64 3.75 9.21
CA ASP A 222 1.31 4.28 8.02
C ASP A 222 2.55 5.07 8.45
N ALA A 223 3.70 4.79 7.84
CA ALA A 223 4.95 5.50 8.17
C ALA A 223 4.86 7.00 7.89
N VAL A 224 4.16 7.38 6.81
CA VAL A 224 3.76 8.76 6.53
C VAL A 224 2.26 8.83 6.79
N SER A 225 1.89 9.42 7.92
CA SER A 225 0.50 9.49 8.36
C SER A 225 -0.24 10.68 7.76
N TYR A 226 -1.49 10.43 7.36
CA TYR A 226 -2.48 11.42 6.94
C TYR A 226 -3.70 11.45 7.88
N TYR A 227 -3.54 10.91 9.09
CA TYR A 227 -4.59 10.76 10.09
C TYR A 227 -5.31 12.08 10.40
N ALA A 228 -4.57 13.19 10.48
CA ALA A 228 -5.12 14.51 10.78
C ALA A 228 -6.12 15.01 9.72
N ILE A 229 -5.96 14.62 8.44
CA ILE A 229 -6.93 14.97 7.39
C ILE A 229 -8.27 14.29 7.67
N ALA A 230 -8.24 13.00 8.01
CA ALA A 230 -9.45 12.23 8.30
C ALA A 230 -10.16 12.72 9.56
N GLU A 231 -9.42 13.05 10.63
CA GLU A 231 -10.00 13.65 11.85
C GLU A 231 -10.59 15.04 11.58
N ALA A 232 -9.90 15.88 10.81
CA ALA A 232 -10.45 17.18 10.43
C ALA A 232 -11.77 17.06 9.66
N GLN A 233 -11.88 16.10 8.73
CA GLN A 233 -13.15 15.85 8.04
C GLN A 233 -14.22 15.31 8.99
N ASN A 234 -13.86 14.50 9.99
CA ASN A 234 -14.80 14.08 11.02
C ASN A 234 -15.34 15.27 11.82
N ASN A 235 -14.46 16.19 12.23
CA ASN A 235 -14.81 17.36 13.02
C ASN A 235 -15.68 18.37 12.24
N VAL A 236 -15.44 18.53 10.93
CA VAL A 236 -16.11 19.54 10.10
C VAL A 236 -17.32 18.98 9.35
N MET A 237 -17.20 17.77 8.80
CA MET A 237 -18.19 17.15 7.91
C MET A 237 -18.88 15.92 8.53
N GLY A 238 -18.46 15.46 9.72
CA GLY A 238 -19.05 14.30 10.41
C GLY A 238 -18.66 12.95 9.82
N LEU A 239 -17.67 12.90 8.91
CA LEU A 239 -17.22 11.67 8.27
C LEU A 239 -15.69 11.56 8.32
N LYS A 240 -15.19 10.55 9.03
CA LYS A 240 -13.76 10.28 9.22
C LYS A 240 -13.14 9.58 8.00
N VAL A 241 -12.85 10.36 6.95
CA VAL A 241 -12.27 9.87 5.69
C VAL A 241 -11.31 10.91 5.09
N ILE A 242 -10.43 10.46 4.21
CA ILE A 242 -9.62 11.37 3.37
C ILE A 242 -10.42 11.64 2.08
N PRO A 243 -10.86 12.88 1.84
CA PRO A 243 -11.70 13.17 0.68
C PRO A 243 -10.87 13.10 -0.62
N SER A 244 -11.55 12.93 -1.75
CA SER A 244 -10.94 13.07 -3.06
C SER A 244 -10.81 14.55 -3.43
N PHE A 245 -9.64 14.94 -3.93
CA PHE A 245 -9.35 16.30 -4.39
C PHE A 245 -9.34 16.33 -5.92
N SER A 246 -10.10 17.26 -6.52
CA SER A 246 -10.18 17.45 -7.97
C SER A 246 -9.45 18.74 -8.38
N PHE A 247 -8.17 18.63 -8.73
CA PHE A 247 -7.35 19.78 -9.13
C PHE A 247 -7.72 20.32 -10.52
N ASP A 248 -8.39 19.53 -11.36
CA ASP A 248 -8.86 19.88 -12.70
C ASP A 248 -10.07 20.83 -12.65
N LYS A 249 -10.82 20.81 -11.55
CA LYS A 249 -11.98 21.69 -11.29
C LYS A 249 -11.60 23.00 -10.59
N ALA A 250 -10.34 23.16 -10.17
CA ALA A 250 -9.87 24.33 -9.44
C ALA A 250 -9.22 25.37 -10.37
N ASN A 251 -9.75 26.59 -10.36
CA ASN A 251 -9.15 27.76 -11.01
C ASN A 251 -8.07 28.42 -10.14
N VAL A 252 -8.16 28.28 -8.83
CA VAL A 252 -7.19 28.82 -7.86
C VAL A 252 -6.87 27.72 -6.84
N ILE A 253 -5.59 27.41 -6.72
CA ILE A 253 -5.05 26.41 -5.79
C ILE A 253 -4.11 27.14 -4.83
N VAL A 254 -4.37 27.01 -3.54
CA VAL A 254 -3.47 27.47 -2.47
C VAL A 254 -3.05 26.27 -1.65
N SER A 255 -1.75 25.99 -1.63
CA SER A 255 -1.20 24.79 -1.00
C SER A 255 -0.20 25.15 0.09
N PHE A 256 -0.33 24.51 1.25
CA PHE A 256 0.54 24.69 2.41
C PHE A 256 1.32 23.40 2.68
N GLY A 257 2.55 23.33 2.18
CA GLY A 257 3.45 22.20 2.41
C GLY A 257 2.96 20.86 1.83
N ALA A 258 1.92 20.85 0.98
CA ALA A 258 1.49 19.65 0.27
C ALA A 258 2.27 19.56 -1.05
N ASP A 259 2.99 18.45 -1.26
CA ASP A 259 3.69 18.14 -2.51
C ASP A 259 2.86 17.15 -3.37
N PHE A 260 1.68 17.63 -3.80
CA PHE A 260 0.65 16.84 -4.49
C PHE A 260 1.06 16.36 -5.88
N LEU A 261 2.16 16.86 -6.46
CA LEU A 261 2.71 16.33 -7.71
C LEU A 261 3.63 15.12 -7.52
N VAL A 262 4.04 14.80 -6.28
CA VAL A 262 5.10 13.80 -6.03
C VAL A 262 4.70 12.73 -5.03
N ASN A 263 4.29 13.11 -3.82
CA ASN A 263 4.15 12.16 -2.71
C ASN A 263 2.95 12.42 -1.79
N TRP A 264 2.14 13.45 -2.05
CA TRP A 264 0.96 13.72 -1.24
C TRP A 264 -0.29 13.02 -1.78
N LEU A 265 -0.78 12.03 -1.03
CA LEU A 265 -1.98 11.21 -1.24
C LEU A 265 -2.03 10.44 -2.57
N SER A 266 -2.32 11.11 -3.68
CA SER A 266 -2.55 10.48 -5.00
C SER A 266 -1.82 11.25 -6.12
N PRO A 267 -0.48 11.24 -6.13
CA PRO A 267 0.30 12.12 -7.00
C PRO A 267 0.10 11.87 -8.49
N VAL A 268 -0.16 10.62 -8.90
CA VAL A 268 -0.44 10.27 -10.31
C VAL A 268 -1.74 10.90 -10.78
N GLU A 269 -2.79 10.83 -9.95
CA GLU A 269 -4.09 11.46 -10.22
C GLU A 269 -3.97 12.98 -10.23
N HIS A 270 -3.42 13.55 -9.15
CA HIS A 270 -3.30 14.99 -8.96
C HIS A 270 -2.44 15.64 -10.05
N SER A 271 -1.34 15.01 -10.47
CA SER A 271 -0.48 15.54 -11.54
C SER A 271 -1.22 15.65 -12.87
N ARG A 272 -2.03 14.65 -13.21
CA ARG A 272 -2.84 14.69 -14.43
C ARG A 272 -3.88 15.81 -14.37
N GLN A 273 -4.61 15.89 -13.25
CA GLN A 273 -5.65 16.91 -13.04
C GLN A 273 -5.05 18.32 -13.06
N TYR A 274 -3.95 18.54 -12.34
CA TYR A 274 -3.22 19.80 -12.33
C TYR A 274 -2.75 20.21 -13.73
N ALA A 275 -2.17 19.28 -14.49
CA ALA A 275 -1.72 19.55 -15.85
C ALA A 275 -2.86 19.97 -16.80
N GLN A 276 -4.08 19.42 -16.64
CA GLN A 276 -5.26 19.87 -17.41
C GLN A 276 -5.63 21.33 -17.08
N GLY A 277 -5.51 21.71 -15.81
CA GLY A 277 -5.67 23.08 -15.34
C GLY A 277 -4.69 24.06 -16.01
N ARG A 278 -3.52 23.57 -16.45
CA ARG A 278 -2.40 24.37 -16.98
C ARG A 278 -2.24 24.35 -18.51
N LYS A 279 -3.05 23.59 -19.24
CA LYS A 279 -3.00 23.56 -20.72
C LYS A 279 -3.81 24.71 -21.34
N LEU A 280 -3.18 25.46 -22.24
CA LEU A 280 -3.83 26.47 -23.10
C LEU A 280 -4.10 25.88 -24.48
N ASN A 281 -5.17 25.10 -24.60
CA ASN A 281 -5.62 24.54 -25.87
C ASN A 281 -7.15 24.62 -25.98
N ASN A 282 -7.69 24.34 -27.17
CA ASN A 282 -9.14 24.29 -27.42
C ASN A 282 -9.90 25.58 -27.01
N GLY A 283 -9.28 26.75 -27.24
CA GLY A 283 -9.89 28.04 -26.91
C GLY A 283 -9.83 28.43 -25.43
N LYS A 284 -9.25 27.60 -24.54
CA LYS A 284 -9.00 27.95 -23.13
C LYS A 284 -7.92 29.04 -23.05
N LYS A 285 -8.28 30.18 -22.47
CA LYS A 285 -7.40 31.37 -22.33
C LYS A 285 -6.86 31.59 -20.91
N THR A 286 -7.28 30.77 -19.95
CA THR A 286 -6.94 30.93 -18.54
C THR A 286 -6.23 29.70 -18.01
N LEU A 287 -5.33 29.92 -17.06
CA LEU A 287 -4.62 28.88 -16.32
C LEU A 287 -5.19 28.78 -14.91
N SER A 288 -5.15 27.58 -14.32
CA SER A 288 -5.32 27.44 -12.88
C SER A 288 -4.16 28.14 -12.17
N LYS A 289 -4.46 29.15 -11.34
CA LYS A 289 -3.47 29.89 -10.55
C LYS A 289 -3.05 29.05 -9.36
N HIS A 290 -1.75 28.88 -9.15
CA HIS A 290 -1.21 28.07 -8.06
C HIS A 290 -0.26 28.89 -7.18
N VAL A 291 -0.57 28.95 -5.88
CA VAL A 291 0.30 29.53 -4.85
C VAL A 291 0.73 28.44 -3.87
N GLN A 292 2.04 28.25 -3.73
CA GLN A 292 2.63 27.26 -2.84
C GLN A 292 3.34 27.95 -1.67
N PHE A 293 2.87 27.70 -0.46
CA PHE A 293 3.56 28.04 0.78
C PHE A 293 4.31 26.80 1.25
N GLU A 294 5.64 26.84 1.28
CA GLU A 294 6.43 25.67 1.68
C GLU A 294 7.77 26.03 2.32
N THR A 295 8.31 25.10 3.11
CA THR A 295 9.61 25.29 3.77
C THR A 295 10.77 24.95 2.84
N ILE A 296 10.74 23.75 2.25
CA ILE A 296 11.75 23.30 1.28
C ILE A 296 11.19 23.46 -0.13
N LEU A 297 12.07 23.57 -1.14
CA LEU A 297 11.64 23.62 -2.54
C LEU A 297 11.20 22.22 -2.97
N SER A 298 9.93 22.09 -3.36
CA SER A 298 9.37 20.85 -3.91
C SER A 298 9.16 20.93 -5.43
N LEU A 299 8.81 19.81 -6.08
CA LEU A 299 8.38 19.84 -7.49
C LEU A 299 7.05 20.57 -7.65
N THR A 300 6.14 20.43 -6.69
CA THR A 300 4.90 21.21 -6.64
C THR A 300 5.18 22.71 -6.59
N GLY A 301 6.06 23.15 -5.70
CA GLY A 301 6.46 24.56 -5.58
C GLY A 301 7.23 25.08 -6.78
N SER A 302 8.05 24.24 -7.43
CA SER A 302 8.77 24.61 -8.66
C SER A 302 7.83 24.85 -9.84
N ASN A 303 6.64 24.26 -9.83
CA ASN A 303 5.60 24.45 -10.84
C ASN A 303 4.54 25.50 -10.43
N ALA A 304 4.64 26.09 -9.25
CA ALA A 304 3.72 27.14 -8.78
C ALA A 304 3.93 28.46 -9.53
N ASP A 305 2.87 29.27 -9.64
CA ASP A 305 2.99 30.63 -10.17
C ASP A 305 3.65 31.56 -9.14
N ILE A 306 3.32 31.33 -7.86
CA ILE A 306 3.90 32.05 -6.74
C ILE A 306 4.34 31.02 -5.70
N ARG A 307 5.62 31.04 -5.36
CA ARG A 307 6.18 30.24 -4.27
C ARG A 307 6.57 31.15 -3.12
N VAL A 308 6.04 30.87 -1.94
CA VAL A 308 6.28 31.64 -0.72
C VAL A 308 7.04 30.76 0.28
N PRO A 309 8.32 31.05 0.55
CA PRO A 309 9.08 30.34 1.57
C PRO A 309 8.53 30.66 2.97
N VAL A 310 8.15 29.64 3.73
CA VAL A 310 7.67 29.78 5.12
C VAL A 310 8.38 28.79 6.05
N LYS A 311 8.67 29.21 7.28
CA LYS A 311 9.21 28.29 8.30
C LYS A 311 8.13 27.27 8.70
N PRO A 312 8.50 26.05 9.14
CA PRO A 312 7.51 25.07 9.61
C PRO A 312 6.59 25.64 10.71
N SER A 313 7.16 26.41 11.65
CA SER A 313 6.43 27.07 12.73
C SER A 313 5.49 28.19 12.26
N GLN A 314 5.58 28.64 11.01
CA GLN A 314 4.76 29.71 10.44
C GLN A 314 3.58 29.18 9.62
N ILE A 315 3.56 27.89 9.26
CA ILE A 315 2.49 27.32 8.42
C ILE A 315 1.12 27.45 9.10
N GLY A 316 1.03 27.09 10.38
CA GLY A 316 -0.22 27.23 11.15
C GLY A 316 -0.70 28.67 11.20
N THR A 317 0.19 29.63 11.50
CA THR A 317 -0.14 31.06 11.49
C THR A 317 -0.60 31.54 10.11
N ALA A 318 0.05 31.11 9.02
CA ALA A 318 -0.35 31.50 7.67
C ALA A 318 -1.74 30.99 7.30
N ILE A 319 -2.07 29.74 7.68
CA ILE A 319 -3.40 29.15 7.47
C ILE A 319 -4.47 29.89 8.28
N ILE A 320 -4.20 30.21 9.54
CA ILE A 320 -5.11 31.00 10.39
C ILE A 320 -5.35 32.39 9.79
N ASN A 321 -4.28 33.07 9.32
CA ASN A 321 -4.40 34.37 8.69
C ASN A 321 -5.24 34.30 7.40
N LEU A 322 -5.03 33.27 6.56
CA LEU A 322 -5.87 33.03 5.39
C LEU A 322 -7.34 32.77 5.78
N SER A 323 -7.56 31.96 6.82
CA SER A 323 -8.91 31.69 7.34
C SER A 323 -9.61 32.96 7.79
N ASN A 324 -8.91 33.88 8.45
CA ASN A 324 -9.46 35.13 8.95
C ASN A 324 -9.84 36.10 7.83
N GLU A 325 -9.02 36.20 6.78
CA GLU A 325 -9.36 36.99 5.60
C GLU A 325 -10.62 36.45 4.90
N ILE A 326 -10.73 35.12 4.75
CA ILE A 326 -11.92 34.49 4.15
C ILE A 326 -13.15 34.64 5.06
N ALA A 327 -12.98 34.45 6.38
CA ALA A 327 -14.04 34.64 7.36
C ALA A 327 -14.59 36.08 7.35
N SER A 328 -13.70 37.07 7.24
CA SER A 328 -14.11 38.48 7.09
C SER A 328 -14.91 38.73 5.82
N MET A 329 -14.57 38.07 4.70
CA MET A 329 -15.34 38.17 3.46
C MET A 329 -16.69 37.42 3.53
N ALA A 330 -16.76 36.39 4.37
CA ALA A 330 -17.97 35.59 4.61
C ALA A 330 -18.88 36.15 5.72
N ASP A 331 -18.50 37.24 6.37
CA ASP A 331 -19.20 37.84 7.51
C ASP A 331 -19.39 36.87 8.69
N VAL A 332 -18.36 36.08 8.99
CA VAL A 332 -18.32 35.16 10.13
C VAL A 332 -17.17 35.47 11.09
N PRO A 333 -17.29 35.15 12.39
CA PRO A 333 -16.22 35.39 13.35
C PRO A 333 -14.92 34.67 12.98
N GLY A 334 -13.82 35.41 12.95
CA GLY A 334 -12.48 34.87 12.74
C GLY A 334 -11.90 34.18 13.98
N LEU A 335 -10.77 33.51 13.78
CA LEU A 335 -9.97 32.88 14.81
C LEU A 335 -8.96 33.87 15.40
N LYS A 336 -8.59 33.66 16.66
CA LYS A 336 -7.49 34.41 17.28
C LYS A 336 -6.18 34.04 16.58
N SER A 337 -5.47 35.05 16.06
CA SER A 337 -4.16 34.89 15.42
C SER A 337 -3.09 35.65 16.20
N SER A 338 -1.88 35.10 16.24
CA SER A 338 -0.69 35.80 16.69
C SER A 338 0.39 35.71 15.60
N GLY A 339 0.88 36.87 15.17
CA GLY A 339 1.94 36.97 14.17
C GLY A 339 1.47 37.22 12.73
N LYS A 340 2.36 37.85 11.96
CA LYS A 340 2.18 38.19 10.56
C LYS A 340 3.13 37.32 9.72
N VAL A 341 2.59 36.63 8.72
CA VAL A 341 3.35 35.77 7.80
C VAL A 341 2.86 36.08 6.41
N ALA A 342 3.76 36.45 5.49
CA ALA A 342 3.46 36.67 4.07
C ALA A 342 2.13 37.43 3.83
N GLU A 343 1.93 38.55 4.56
CA GLU A 343 0.61 39.20 4.67
C GLU A 343 0.03 39.55 3.31
N LYS A 344 0.87 40.10 2.42
CA LYS A 344 0.46 40.47 1.06
C LYS A 344 -0.03 39.26 0.29
N GLU A 345 0.75 38.18 0.26
CA GLU A 345 0.43 36.97 -0.47
C GLU A 345 -0.82 36.30 0.09
N ILE A 346 -1.03 36.31 1.40
CA ILE A 346 -2.24 35.78 2.04
C ILE A 346 -3.49 36.58 1.65
N ILE A 347 -3.42 37.91 1.72
CA ILE A 347 -4.54 38.78 1.32
C ILE A 347 -4.89 38.57 -0.15
N ASP A 348 -3.89 38.49 -1.02
CA ASP A 348 -4.10 38.23 -2.44
C ASP A 348 -4.70 36.84 -2.68
N CYS A 349 -4.22 35.81 -1.98
CA CYS A 349 -4.79 34.46 -2.01
C CYS A 349 -6.26 34.46 -1.58
N ALA A 350 -6.60 35.10 -0.46
CA ALA A 350 -7.97 35.18 0.03
C ALA A 350 -8.91 35.79 -1.03
N LYS A 351 -8.51 36.90 -1.66
CA LYS A 351 -9.28 37.55 -2.74
C LYS A 351 -9.47 36.63 -3.93
N TRP A 352 -8.42 35.93 -4.37
CA TRP A 352 -8.50 35.02 -5.52
C TRP A 352 -9.38 33.80 -5.25
N LEU A 353 -9.25 33.21 -4.04
CA LEU A 353 -10.10 32.11 -3.59
C LEU A 353 -11.56 32.55 -3.52
N TRP A 354 -11.85 33.70 -2.90
CA TRP A 354 -13.20 34.23 -2.75
C TRP A 354 -13.87 34.54 -4.10
N ALA A 355 -13.12 35.07 -5.06
CA ALA A 355 -13.61 35.29 -6.42
C ALA A 355 -13.92 33.99 -7.19
N ASN A 356 -13.41 32.84 -6.72
CA ASN A 356 -13.56 31.53 -7.35
C ASN A 356 -14.20 30.49 -6.41
N LYS A 357 -15.14 30.91 -5.54
CA LYS A 357 -15.90 29.98 -4.68
C LYS A 357 -16.47 28.79 -5.46
N GLY A 358 -16.35 27.59 -4.90
CA GLY A 358 -16.69 26.33 -5.53
C GLY A 358 -15.80 25.92 -6.71
N LYS A 359 -14.85 26.76 -7.15
CA LYS A 359 -13.84 26.46 -8.18
C LYS A 359 -12.45 26.78 -7.65
N SER A 360 -12.26 26.64 -6.35
CA SER A 360 -11.02 26.91 -5.65
C SER A 360 -10.62 25.69 -4.85
N LEU A 361 -9.38 25.63 -4.39
CA LEU A 361 -8.93 24.53 -3.56
C LEU A 361 -7.83 25.00 -2.60
N VAL A 362 -7.99 24.66 -1.32
CA VAL A 362 -6.97 24.86 -0.29
C VAL A 362 -6.54 23.49 0.25
N VAL A 363 -5.25 23.17 0.18
CA VAL A 363 -4.70 21.88 0.66
C VAL A 363 -3.53 22.10 1.61
N CYS A 364 -3.30 21.14 2.51
CA CYS A 364 -2.21 21.19 3.47
C CYS A 364 -1.56 19.81 3.65
N GLY A 365 -0.24 19.78 3.66
CA GLY A 365 0.57 18.56 3.85
C GLY A 365 0.97 18.27 5.30
N VAL A 366 0.60 19.13 6.25
CA VAL A 366 0.97 18.98 7.67
C VAL A 366 -0.01 18.02 8.37
N ASN A 367 0.51 16.98 9.02
CA ASN A 367 -0.29 16.04 9.81
C ASN A 367 -0.54 16.60 11.23
N ASP A 368 -1.34 17.66 11.33
CA ASP A 368 -1.78 18.28 12.59
C ASP A 368 -3.30 18.51 12.54
N GLU A 369 -4.04 17.96 13.51
CA GLU A 369 -5.50 17.97 13.51
C GLU A 369 -6.08 19.38 13.53
N ALA A 370 -5.50 20.29 14.33
CA ALA A 370 -6.01 21.65 14.45
C ALA A 370 -5.80 22.42 13.14
N ILE A 371 -4.62 22.30 12.52
CA ILE A 371 -4.33 22.92 11.23
C ILE A 371 -5.25 22.36 10.13
N GLN A 372 -5.41 21.05 10.04
CA GLN A 372 -6.26 20.43 9.02
C GLN A 372 -7.74 20.79 9.22
N THR A 373 -8.20 20.94 10.47
CA THR A 373 -9.57 21.38 10.79
C THR A 373 -9.82 22.81 10.27
N VAL A 374 -8.85 23.72 10.41
CA VAL A 374 -8.95 25.07 9.83
C VAL A 374 -8.97 25.01 8.30
N VAL A 375 -8.15 24.17 7.67
CA VAL A 375 -8.14 23.99 6.21
C VAL A 375 -9.48 23.43 5.69
N ALA A 376 -10.06 22.47 6.39
CA ALA A 376 -11.39 21.95 6.09
C ALA A 376 -12.45 23.07 6.22
N GLY A 377 -12.41 23.86 7.30
CA GLY A 377 -13.28 25.02 7.50
C GLY A 377 -13.15 26.08 6.40
N ILE A 378 -11.93 26.37 5.93
CA ILE A 378 -11.69 27.28 4.78
C ILE A 378 -12.40 26.74 3.53
N ASN A 379 -12.21 25.47 3.20
CA ASN A 379 -12.84 24.87 2.04
C ASN A 379 -14.38 24.82 2.16
N GLN A 380 -14.90 24.69 3.37
CA GLN A 380 -16.34 24.77 3.65
C GLN A 380 -16.86 26.18 3.36
N MET A 381 -16.21 27.23 3.89
CA MET A 381 -16.57 28.63 3.61
C MET A 381 -16.50 28.99 2.12
N LEU A 382 -15.57 28.37 1.39
CA LEU A 382 -15.42 28.56 -0.05
C LEU A 382 -16.40 27.73 -0.89
N GLY A 383 -17.20 26.85 -0.28
CA GLY A 383 -18.16 25.99 -0.97
C GLY A 383 -17.48 24.94 -1.87
N ASN A 384 -16.31 24.44 -1.47
CA ASN A 384 -15.51 23.52 -2.28
C ASN A 384 -16.01 22.05 -2.20
N TYR A 385 -16.72 21.68 -1.12
CA TYR A 385 -17.33 20.36 -0.96
C TYR A 385 -18.47 20.13 -1.97
N GLY A 386 -18.45 18.99 -2.66
CA GLY A 386 -19.34 18.67 -3.77
C GLY A 386 -18.87 19.24 -5.12
N SER A 387 -17.77 19.99 -5.14
CA SER A 387 -17.15 20.51 -6.37
C SER A 387 -15.70 20.07 -6.52
N THR A 388 -14.75 20.77 -5.88
CA THR A 388 -13.31 20.45 -5.93
C THR A 388 -12.90 19.44 -4.86
N ILE A 389 -13.75 19.23 -3.85
CA ILE A 389 -13.58 18.21 -2.81
C ILE A 389 -14.80 17.28 -2.83
N ASP A 390 -14.55 15.98 -2.94
CA ASP A 390 -15.57 14.93 -2.93
C ASP A 390 -15.35 13.98 -1.75
N ILE A 391 -16.32 13.97 -0.83
CA ILE A 391 -16.29 13.12 0.37
C ILE A 391 -17.01 11.78 0.15
N GLU A 392 -17.89 11.70 -0.85
CA GLU A 392 -18.66 10.50 -1.15
C GLU A 392 -17.78 9.46 -1.84
N ASN A 393 -16.92 9.91 -2.76
CA ASN A 393 -15.90 9.08 -3.42
C ASN A 393 -14.53 9.27 -2.76
N HIS A 394 -14.46 9.15 -1.43
CA HIS A 394 -13.24 9.33 -0.66
C HIS A 394 -12.16 8.29 -0.98
N SER A 395 -10.91 8.64 -0.68
CA SER A 395 -9.75 7.76 -0.81
C SER A 395 -9.67 6.77 0.34
N ASN A 396 -9.39 5.52 0.01
CA ASN A 396 -9.07 4.47 0.97
C ASN A 396 -7.56 4.19 1.07
N CYS A 397 -6.73 4.86 0.27
CA CYS A 397 -5.30 4.56 0.15
C CYS A 397 -4.47 4.86 1.41
N HIS A 398 -5.03 5.63 2.37
CA HIS A 398 -4.44 5.84 3.69
C HIS A 398 -5.54 5.78 4.77
N GLN A 399 -5.39 4.83 5.70
CA GLN A 399 -6.33 4.51 6.77
C GLN A 399 -5.61 4.31 8.12
N GLY A 400 -4.34 4.72 8.24
CA GLY A 400 -3.59 4.72 9.49
C GLY A 400 -4.31 5.48 10.60
N ASN A 401 -4.15 4.99 11.83
CA ASN A 401 -4.71 5.62 13.02
C ASN A 401 -3.63 5.75 14.09
N ASP A 402 -3.11 6.98 14.24
CA ASP A 402 -1.97 7.29 15.11
C ASP A 402 -2.30 6.99 16.58
N LEU A 403 -3.54 7.22 17.02
CA LEU A 403 -3.99 6.93 18.38
C LEU A 403 -4.02 5.42 18.66
N HIS A 404 -4.58 4.63 17.73
CA HIS A 404 -4.59 3.17 17.88
C HIS A 404 -3.19 2.55 17.85
N PHE A 405 -2.27 3.15 17.09
CA PHE A 405 -0.88 2.74 17.08
C PHE A 405 -0.18 3.08 18.40
N ALA A 406 -0.42 4.28 18.96
CA ALA A 406 0.07 4.66 20.28
C ALA A 406 -0.47 3.71 21.38
N ASP A 407 -1.76 3.38 21.35
CA ASP A 407 -2.36 2.40 22.26
C ASP A 407 -1.70 1.02 22.16
N LEU A 408 -1.40 0.57 20.93
CA LEU A 408 -0.71 -0.69 20.70
C LEU A 408 0.71 -0.66 21.30
N MET A 409 1.44 0.43 21.09
CA MET A 409 2.78 0.61 21.67
C MET A 409 2.75 0.50 23.20
N ASP A 410 1.77 1.10 23.85
CA ASP A 410 1.63 1.04 25.30
C ASP A 410 1.11 -0.32 25.79
N ASP A 411 0.20 -0.95 25.07
CA ASP A 411 -0.24 -2.32 25.35
C ASP A 411 0.93 -3.33 25.27
N MET A 412 1.83 -3.18 24.29
CA MET A 412 3.04 -3.99 24.15
C MET A 412 4.01 -3.75 25.32
N LYS A 413 4.32 -2.48 25.64
CA LYS A 413 5.17 -2.11 26.80
C LYS A 413 4.62 -2.62 28.13
N ASN A 414 3.30 -2.77 28.25
CA ASN A 414 2.64 -3.27 29.45
C ASN A 414 2.41 -4.79 29.43
N GLY A 415 2.87 -5.51 28.41
CA GLY A 415 2.76 -6.98 28.32
C GLY A 415 1.32 -7.49 28.08
N LYS A 416 0.42 -6.62 27.61
CA LYS A 416 -0.98 -6.97 27.31
C LYS A 416 -1.13 -7.66 25.95
N VAL A 417 -0.17 -7.45 25.05
CA VAL A 417 -0.09 -8.12 23.75
C VAL A 417 0.69 -9.42 23.88
N GLY A 418 0.03 -10.55 23.62
CA GLY A 418 0.67 -11.87 23.65
C GLY A 418 1.28 -12.27 22.31
N ALA A 419 0.68 -11.85 21.21
CA ALA A 419 1.19 -12.08 19.86
C ALA A 419 1.09 -10.84 18.97
N LEU A 420 2.09 -10.63 18.13
CA LEU A 420 2.16 -9.57 17.13
C LEU A 420 2.42 -10.19 15.75
N ILE A 421 1.53 -9.93 14.80
CA ILE A 421 1.65 -10.32 13.39
C ILE A 421 1.86 -9.04 12.58
N LEU A 422 2.97 -8.95 11.86
CA LEU A 422 3.32 -7.80 11.05
C LEU A 422 3.11 -8.09 9.57
N TYR A 423 2.29 -7.28 8.91
CA TYR A 423 1.99 -7.40 7.49
C TYR A 423 2.30 -6.09 6.78
N ASN A 424 3.15 -6.12 5.76
CA ASN A 424 3.50 -4.96 4.95
C ASN A 424 3.86 -3.70 5.78
N SER A 425 4.63 -3.87 6.85
CA SER A 425 5.06 -2.75 7.71
C SER A 425 6.43 -3.04 8.33
N ASN A 426 7.26 -2.02 8.42
CA ASN A 426 8.60 -2.07 9.04
C ASN A 426 8.73 -1.03 10.17
N PRO A 427 7.94 -1.15 11.25
CA PRO A 427 7.91 -0.18 12.34
C PRO A 427 9.21 -0.09 13.13
N VAL A 428 10.10 -1.09 13.10
CA VAL A 428 11.44 -0.96 13.71
C VAL A 428 12.25 0.13 13.02
N TYR A 429 12.13 0.25 11.69
CA TYR A 429 12.78 1.30 10.92
C TYR A 429 12.07 2.65 11.06
N THR A 430 10.73 2.67 11.01
CA THR A 430 9.97 3.92 10.87
C THR A 430 9.40 4.49 12.18
N ALA A 431 9.25 3.69 13.24
CA ALA A 431 8.61 4.09 14.48
C ALA A 431 9.60 4.09 15.67
N PRO A 432 9.95 5.29 16.20
CA PRO A 432 10.79 5.38 17.39
C PRO A 432 10.22 4.63 18.59
N GLY A 433 11.08 3.90 19.31
CA GLY A 433 10.71 3.15 20.52
C GLY A 433 10.00 1.82 20.27
N PHE A 434 9.76 1.41 19.01
CA PHE A 434 9.07 0.16 18.69
C PHE A 434 9.83 -1.07 19.22
N VAL A 435 11.16 -1.08 19.08
CA VAL A 435 12.03 -2.16 19.61
C VAL A 435 11.82 -2.36 21.10
N ASP A 436 11.73 -1.28 21.89
CA ASP A 436 11.51 -1.38 23.33
C ASP A 436 10.11 -1.88 23.67
N ALA A 437 9.10 -1.46 22.89
CA ALA A 437 7.73 -1.88 23.10
C ALA A 437 7.54 -3.39 22.84
N MET A 438 8.10 -3.92 21.76
CA MET A 438 7.91 -5.32 21.35
C MET A 438 8.67 -6.35 22.23
N LYS A 439 9.60 -5.92 23.11
CA LYS A 439 10.38 -6.82 23.99
C LYS A 439 9.53 -7.73 24.87
N LYS A 440 8.37 -7.24 25.33
CA LYS A 440 7.46 -8.02 26.20
C LYS A 440 6.44 -8.88 25.42
N VAL A 441 6.44 -8.81 24.09
CA VAL A 441 5.55 -9.62 23.24
C VAL A 441 6.14 -11.02 23.09
N GLY A 442 5.35 -12.02 23.50
CA GLY A 442 5.79 -13.42 23.57
C GLY A 442 5.94 -14.12 22.21
N LEU A 443 5.11 -13.75 21.23
CA LEU A 443 5.15 -14.27 19.86
C LEU A 443 5.19 -13.13 18.85
N LYS A 444 6.25 -13.05 18.05
CA LYS A 444 6.42 -12.03 16.99
C LYS A 444 6.55 -12.72 15.64
N ILE A 445 5.69 -12.36 14.70
CA ILE A 445 5.61 -12.97 13.37
C ILE A 445 5.68 -11.86 12.32
N SER A 446 6.62 -11.95 11.39
CA SER A 446 6.70 -11.07 10.22
C SER A 446 6.22 -11.80 8.97
N LEU A 447 5.42 -11.13 8.14
CA LEU A 447 5.05 -11.58 6.80
C LEU A 447 5.88 -10.92 5.70
N SER A 448 7.00 -10.26 6.04
CA SER A 448 7.84 -9.54 5.07
C SER A 448 8.50 -10.50 4.07
N GLY A 449 8.55 -10.09 2.80
CA GLY A 449 9.24 -10.82 1.73
C GLY A 449 10.77 -10.73 1.78
N THR A 450 11.31 -9.87 2.66
CA THR A 450 12.75 -9.62 2.84
C THR A 450 13.11 -9.66 4.33
N MET A 451 14.39 -9.88 4.65
CA MET A 451 14.89 -9.80 6.04
C MET A 451 15.13 -8.34 6.45
N ASP A 452 14.06 -7.56 6.58
CA ASP A 452 14.13 -6.17 7.04
C ASP A 452 14.43 -6.05 8.56
N GLU A 453 14.56 -4.82 9.06
CA GLU A 453 14.87 -4.53 10.45
C GLU A 453 13.84 -5.12 11.43
N THR A 454 12.56 -5.19 11.02
CA THR A 454 11.51 -5.75 11.85
C THR A 454 11.48 -7.28 11.79
N ALA A 455 11.62 -7.86 10.59
CA ALA A 455 11.70 -9.30 10.38
C ALA A 455 12.88 -9.92 11.15
N SER A 456 14.02 -9.22 11.17
CA SER A 456 15.22 -9.63 11.91
C SER A 456 15.01 -9.75 13.43
N LEU A 457 14.00 -9.08 13.98
CA LEU A 457 13.65 -9.12 15.40
C LEU A 457 12.42 -10.00 15.71
N CYS A 458 11.86 -10.66 14.70
CA CYS A 458 10.71 -11.55 14.86
C CYS A 458 11.14 -12.99 15.16
N ASP A 459 10.27 -13.73 15.86
CA ASP A 459 10.50 -15.15 16.16
C ASP A 459 10.27 -16.01 14.91
N TYR A 460 9.33 -15.60 14.07
CA TYR A 460 8.97 -16.23 12.79
C TYR A 460 8.97 -15.21 11.67
N VAL A 461 9.49 -15.60 10.50
CA VAL A 461 9.37 -14.84 9.26
C VAL A 461 8.73 -15.75 8.21
N CYS A 462 7.54 -15.39 7.75
CA CYS A 462 6.70 -16.14 6.83
C CYS A 462 6.53 -15.32 5.56
N PRO A 463 7.47 -15.41 4.60
CA PRO A 463 7.55 -14.44 3.51
C PRO A 463 6.33 -14.49 2.59
N ASP A 464 5.75 -13.30 2.38
CA ASP A 464 4.68 -13.05 1.43
C ASP A 464 5.18 -13.14 -0.02
N HIS A 465 4.24 -13.31 -0.94
CA HIS A 465 4.48 -13.21 -2.37
C HIS A 465 4.77 -11.77 -2.78
N HIS A 466 5.51 -11.60 -3.88
CA HIS A 466 5.46 -10.34 -4.60
C HIS A 466 4.09 -10.20 -5.25
N TYR A 467 3.54 -8.99 -5.39
CA TYR A 467 2.18 -8.78 -5.93
C TYR A 467 1.96 -9.35 -7.34
N LEU A 468 3.03 -9.54 -8.12
CA LEU A 468 2.99 -10.19 -9.45
C LEU A 468 2.94 -11.71 -9.40
N GLU A 469 3.04 -12.33 -8.22
CA GLU A 469 3.02 -13.76 -7.98
C GLU A 469 1.75 -14.23 -7.25
N SER A 470 0.89 -13.29 -6.83
CA SER A 470 -0.32 -13.58 -6.06
C SER A 470 -1.58 -12.90 -6.59
N TRP A 471 -2.72 -13.53 -6.30
CA TRP A 471 -4.03 -12.92 -6.47
C TRP A 471 -4.33 -11.98 -5.31
N ASN A 472 -4.96 -10.84 -5.61
CA ASN A 472 -5.51 -9.92 -4.60
C ASN A 472 -6.55 -8.99 -5.26
N ASP A 473 -7.19 -8.15 -4.46
CA ASP A 473 -8.10 -7.11 -4.90
C ASP A 473 -7.84 -5.79 -4.16
N ALA A 474 -8.39 -4.69 -4.64
CA ALA A 474 -8.20 -3.38 -4.03
C ALA A 474 -9.38 -2.45 -4.31
N GLU A 475 -9.80 -1.70 -3.30
CA GLU A 475 -10.77 -0.61 -3.37
C GLU A 475 -10.06 0.72 -3.03
N PRO A 476 -9.24 1.30 -3.94
CA PRO A 476 -8.49 2.54 -3.72
C PRO A 476 -9.34 3.76 -3.37
N LYS A 477 -10.56 3.82 -3.91
CA LYS A 477 -11.59 4.83 -3.60
C LYS A 477 -12.90 4.11 -3.43
N LYS A 478 -13.79 4.65 -2.59
CA LYS A 478 -15.11 4.07 -2.36
C LYS A 478 -15.81 3.76 -3.69
N ASN A 479 -16.30 2.52 -3.82
CA ASN A 479 -16.99 1.97 -5.01
C ASN A 479 -16.14 1.84 -6.29
N GLN A 480 -14.81 2.03 -6.22
CA GLN A 480 -13.90 1.83 -7.34
C GLN A 480 -12.93 0.71 -6.99
N PHE A 481 -13.01 -0.39 -7.73
CA PHE A 481 -12.30 -1.63 -7.47
C PHE A 481 -11.28 -1.94 -8.56
N SER A 482 -10.31 -2.77 -8.22
CA SER A 482 -9.28 -3.26 -9.12
C SER A 482 -8.76 -4.62 -8.65
N LEU A 483 -8.28 -5.42 -9.60
CA LEU A 483 -7.77 -6.78 -9.33
C LEU A 483 -6.25 -6.81 -9.48
N VAL A 484 -5.60 -7.59 -8.62
CA VAL A 484 -4.21 -7.96 -8.73
C VAL A 484 -4.17 -9.35 -9.36
N GLN A 485 -3.75 -9.43 -10.62
CA GLN A 485 -3.52 -10.68 -11.31
C GLN A 485 -2.04 -11.08 -11.16
N PRO A 486 -1.74 -12.33 -10.77
CA PRO A 486 -0.41 -12.86 -10.89
C PRO A 486 -0.06 -13.02 -12.37
N THR A 487 1.20 -12.74 -12.69
CA THR A 487 1.72 -12.77 -14.07
C THR A 487 2.88 -13.75 -14.23
N ILE A 488 3.32 -14.33 -13.11
CA ILE A 488 4.29 -15.40 -13.01
C ILE A 488 3.92 -16.28 -11.81
N ALA A 489 4.26 -17.56 -11.85
CA ALA A 489 4.19 -18.41 -10.67
C ALA A 489 5.21 -17.93 -9.61
N PRO A 490 4.97 -18.18 -8.30
CA PRO A 490 5.93 -17.85 -7.26
C PRO A 490 7.34 -18.37 -7.58
N ILE A 491 8.33 -17.48 -7.58
CA ILE A 491 9.73 -17.82 -7.91
C ILE A 491 10.35 -18.67 -6.79
N TYR A 492 9.93 -18.42 -5.55
CA TYR A 492 10.43 -19.06 -4.34
C TYR A 492 9.32 -19.78 -3.59
N ASN A 493 9.68 -20.53 -2.55
CA ASN A 493 8.75 -21.24 -1.67
C ASN A 493 8.11 -20.27 -0.64
N THR A 494 7.49 -19.21 -1.13
CA THR A 494 6.74 -18.21 -0.36
C THR A 494 5.25 -18.56 -0.36
N ARG A 495 4.44 -17.87 0.45
CA ARG A 495 2.98 -18.05 0.47
C ARG A 495 2.32 -16.70 0.74
N SER A 496 1.23 -16.41 0.03
CA SER A 496 0.50 -15.15 0.23
C SER A 496 0.15 -14.94 1.72
N ALA A 497 0.25 -13.70 2.20
CA ALA A 497 -0.11 -13.34 3.56
C ALA A 497 -1.56 -13.73 3.90
N GLN A 498 -2.46 -13.61 2.93
CA GLN A 498 -3.87 -13.93 3.07
C GLN A 498 -4.10 -15.42 3.23
N GLU A 499 -3.50 -16.27 2.38
CA GLU A 499 -3.58 -17.73 2.55
C GLU A 499 -2.93 -18.17 3.85
N THR A 500 -1.82 -17.53 4.25
CA THR A 500 -1.17 -17.79 5.54
C THR A 500 -2.10 -17.52 6.71
N ILE A 501 -2.80 -16.39 6.72
CA ILE A 501 -3.76 -16.05 7.79
C ILE A 501 -4.99 -16.94 7.73
N MET A 502 -5.49 -17.27 6.53
CA MET A 502 -6.60 -18.22 6.34
C MET A 502 -6.23 -19.61 6.89
N LYS A 503 -5.00 -20.07 6.66
CA LYS A 503 -4.46 -21.32 7.19
C LYS A 503 -4.46 -21.31 8.72
N TRP A 504 -3.90 -20.27 9.33
CA TRP A 504 -3.88 -20.10 10.80
C TRP A 504 -5.28 -19.89 11.40
N SER A 505 -6.24 -19.47 10.59
CA SER A 505 -7.66 -19.41 10.95
C SER A 505 -8.36 -20.77 10.89
N GLY A 506 -7.65 -21.85 10.55
CA GLY A 506 -8.15 -23.23 10.55
C GLY A 506 -8.58 -23.78 9.19
N LEU A 507 -8.33 -23.07 8.09
CA LEU A 507 -8.56 -23.60 6.74
C LEU A 507 -7.40 -24.49 6.31
N SER A 508 -7.66 -25.77 6.05
CA SER A 508 -6.60 -26.75 5.75
C SER A 508 -5.94 -26.50 4.38
N LYS A 509 -6.73 -26.10 3.38
CA LYS A 509 -6.32 -25.78 2.02
C LYS A 509 -6.96 -24.45 1.61
N PRO A 510 -6.40 -23.30 2.05
CA PRO A 510 -6.91 -22.01 1.65
C PRO A 510 -6.74 -21.84 0.13
N ASP A 511 -7.76 -21.31 -0.52
CA ASP A 511 -7.73 -20.87 -1.92
C ASP A 511 -8.17 -19.41 -1.92
N TYR A 512 -7.20 -18.51 -1.99
CA TYR A 512 -7.49 -17.09 -1.86
C TYR A 512 -8.13 -16.51 -3.13
N HIS A 513 -7.85 -17.06 -4.30
CA HIS A 513 -8.52 -16.66 -5.54
C HIS A 513 -10.03 -16.92 -5.47
N ALA A 514 -10.43 -18.13 -5.07
CA ALA A 514 -11.84 -18.45 -4.85
C ALA A 514 -12.47 -17.59 -3.73
N PHE A 515 -11.69 -17.23 -2.71
CA PHE A 515 -12.14 -16.35 -1.63
C PHE A 515 -12.40 -14.91 -2.11
N ILE A 516 -11.57 -14.39 -3.02
CA ILE A 516 -11.81 -13.09 -3.68
C ILE A 516 -13.09 -13.15 -4.50
N GLN A 517 -13.25 -14.18 -5.33
CA GLN A 517 -14.46 -14.36 -6.14
C GLN A 517 -15.72 -14.36 -5.28
N SER A 518 -15.74 -15.13 -4.18
CA SER A 518 -16.89 -15.14 -3.25
C SER A 518 -17.11 -13.80 -2.55
N THR A 519 -16.05 -13.03 -2.29
CA THR A 519 -16.18 -11.68 -1.73
C THR A 519 -16.83 -10.75 -2.74
N TRP A 520 -16.37 -10.77 -3.99
CA TRP A 520 -16.88 -9.91 -5.06
C TRP A 520 -18.31 -10.25 -5.47
N GLU A 521 -18.66 -11.54 -5.52
CA GLU A 521 -20.03 -12.00 -5.77
C GLU A 521 -21.00 -11.41 -4.74
N LYS A 522 -20.61 -11.35 -3.46
CA LYS A 522 -21.44 -10.79 -2.39
C LYS A 522 -21.45 -9.26 -2.37
N LEU A 523 -20.30 -8.64 -2.66
CA LEU A 523 -20.10 -7.20 -2.48
C LEU A 523 -20.51 -6.38 -3.70
N LEU A 524 -20.12 -6.80 -4.90
CA LEU A 524 -20.31 -6.04 -6.14
C LEU A 524 -21.51 -6.52 -6.95
N PHE A 525 -21.79 -7.84 -6.94
CA PHE A 525 -22.79 -8.46 -7.80
C PHE A 525 -23.86 -9.26 -7.01
N PRO A 526 -24.45 -8.69 -5.95
CA PRO A 526 -25.41 -9.44 -5.14
C PRO A 526 -26.63 -9.85 -5.98
N ALA A 527 -26.92 -11.15 -5.98
CA ALA A 527 -28.03 -11.76 -6.73
C ALA A 527 -27.95 -11.66 -8.26
N ASP A 528 -26.75 -11.46 -8.82
CA ASP A 528 -26.53 -11.50 -10.26
C ASP A 528 -26.34 -12.94 -10.78
N LEU A 529 -27.05 -13.29 -11.84
CA LEU A 529 -26.91 -14.58 -12.53
C LEU A 529 -25.73 -14.60 -13.53
N GLY A 530 -25.10 -13.44 -13.78
CA GLY A 530 -23.99 -13.24 -14.72
C GLY A 530 -22.62 -13.03 -14.09
N PHE A 531 -22.40 -13.43 -12.82
CA PHE A 531 -21.13 -13.16 -12.10
C PHE A 531 -19.88 -13.57 -12.89
N THR A 532 -19.90 -14.72 -13.57
CA THR A 532 -18.76 -15.21 -14.36
C THR A 532 -18.35 -14.23 -15.46
N ASP A 533 -19.32 -13.64 -16.17
CA ASP A 533 -19.03 -12.70 -17.26
C ASP A 533 -18.49 -11.39 -16.70
N HIS A 534 -19.10 -10.86 -15.63
CA HIS A 534 -18.60 -9.66 -14.96
C HIS A 534 -17.21 -9.85 -14.34
N TRP A 535 -16.94 -11.03 -13.77
CA TRP A 535 -15.62 -11.39 -13.25
C TRP A 535 -14.58 -11.41 -14.36
N ASN A 536 -14.87 -12.07 -15.49
CA ASN A 536 -13.97 -12.14 -16.64
C ASN A 536 -13.73 -10.76 -17.26
N GLU A 537 -14.76 -9.92 -17.36
CA GLU A 537 -14.62 -8.54 -17.81
C GLU A 537 -13.76 -7.71 -16.83
N SER A 538 -13.98 -7.88 -15.53
CA SER A 538 -13.20 -7.20 -14.49
C SER A 538 -11.73 -7.64 -14.50
N LEU A 539 -11.46 -8.92 -14.75
CA LEU A 539 -10.10 -9.43 -14.94
C LEU A 539 -9.46 -8.84 -16.19
N HIS A 540 -10.16 -8.87 -17.34
CA HIS A 540 -9.65 -8.30 -18.58
C HIS A 540 -9.34 -6.81 -18.44
N ASN A 541 -10.27 -6.04 -17.86
CA ASN A 541 -10.14 -4.60 -17.70
C ASN A 541 -9.22 -4.20 -16.54
N GLY A 542 -9.02 -5.09 -15.55
CA GLY A 542 -8.28 -4.88 -14.31
C GLY A 542 -8.97 -3.96 -13.30
N VAL A 543 -10.14 -3.42 -13.63
CA VAL A 543 -10.91 -2.47 -12.82
C VAL A 543 -12.40 -2.80 -12.89
N ALA A 544 -13.11 -2.48 -11.81
CA ALA A 544 -14.57 -2.63 -11.71
C ALA A 544 -15.15 -1.47 -10.88
N GLU A 545 -16.42 -1.15 -11.09
CA GLU A 545 -17.12 -0.10 -10.34
C GLU A 545 -18.53 -0.55 -9.98
N ILE A 546 -19.00 -0.16 -8.81
CA ILE A 546 -20.42 -0.32 -8.47
C ILE A 546 -21.16 0.85 -9.11
N ILE A 547 -21.94 0.57 -10.16
CA ILE A 547 -22.88 1.52 -10.73
C ILE A 547 -24.04 1.65 -9.73
N THR A 548 -23.93 2.56 -8.78
CA THR A 548 -25.10 2.98 -8.01
C THR A 548 -25.98 3.76 -8.98
N PRO A 549 -27.23 3.36 -9.26
CA PRO A 549 -28.10 4.13 -10.13
C PRO A 549 -28.23 5.54 -9.52
N SER A 550 -27.73 6.54 -10.25
CA SER A 550 -27.85 7.94 -9.87
C SER A 550 -29.33 8.23 -9.62
N GLN A 551 -29.69 8.56 -8.39
CA GLN A 551 -31.03 9.08 -8.11
C GLN A 551 -31.24 10.27 -9.05
N PRO A 552 -32.27 10.25 -9.92
CA PRO A 552 -32.53 11.39 -10.76
C PRO A 552 -32.79 12.58 -9.83
N SER A 553 -31.97 13.63 -9.98
CA SER A 553 -32.21 14.93 -9.36
C SER A 553 -33.69 15.28 -9.54
N PRO A 554 -34.41 15.70 -8.48
CA PRO A 554 -35.83 15.99 -8.58
C PRO A 554 -36.04 16.99 -9.71
N LYS A 555 -36.60 16.55 -10.83
CA LYS A 555 -37.07 17.45 -11.87
C LYS A 555 -38.09 18.34 -11.19
N GLY A 556 -37.77 19.61 -11.03
CA GLY A 556 -38.73 20.62 -10.61
C GLY A 556 -39.95 20.47 -11.52
N LYS A 557 -41.11 20.20 -10.92
CA LYS A 557 -42.37 20.19 -11.66
C LYS A 557 -42.54 21.59 -12.25
N GLU A 558 -42.46 21.69 -13.57
CA GLU A 558 -43.04 22.80 -14.31
C GLU A 558 -44.51 22.89 -13.90
N LYS A 559 -44.93 24.08 -13.48
CA LYS A 559 -46.33 24.39 -13.27
C LYS A 559 -46.96 24.58 -14.64
N ASP A 560 -47.63 23.55 -15.14
CA ASP A 560 -48.67 23.75 -16.15
C ASP A 560 -49.86 24.42 -15.49
N VAL A 561 -50.13 25.65 -15.94
CA VAL A 561 -51.35 26.40 -15.66
C VAL A 561 -52.41 25.88 -16.63
N GLN A 562 -53.32 25.04 -16.16
CA GLN A 562 -54.66 24.95 -16.77
C GLN A 562 -55.76 24.79 -15.72
N ASP A 563 -56.80 25.57 -16.02
CA ASP A 563 -57.96 25.96 -15.25
C ASP A 563 -59.03 24.86 -15.29
N THR A 564 -59.54 24.40 -14.15
CA THR A 564 -60.92 23.89 -14.04
C THR A 564 -61.43 23.95 -12.60
N THR A 565 -62.72 24.26 -12.52
CA THR A 565 -63.51 24.64 -11.37
C THR A 565 -64.07 23.46 -10.57
N SER A 566 -64.28 23.73 -9.27
CA SER A 566 -65.37 23.26 -8.40
C SER A 566 -65.12 22.16 -7.33
N HIS A 567 -65.70 22.47 -6.16
CA HIS A 567 -66.17 21.63 -5.05
C HIS A 567 -65.26 21.22 -3.87
N ARG A 568 -65.31 22.11 -2.85
CA ARG A 568 -65.66 21.94 -1.42
C ARG A 568 -64.89 20.98 -0.49
N LEU A 569 -64.35 21.60 0.58
CA LEU A 569 -64.31 21.25 2.03
C LEU A 569 -63.88 19.82 2.43
N GLY A 570 -62.95 19.59 3.36
CA GLY A 570 -62.28 20.47 4.32
C GLY A 570 -61.52 19.68 5.40
N SER A 571 -60.69 20.40 6.18
CA SER A 571 -60.09 20.07 7.50
C SER A 571 -59.16 18.84 7.55
N GLN A 572 -57.91 18.88 8.01
CA GLN A 572 -57.39 19.45 9.25
C GLN A 572 -55.87 19.64 9.20
N THR A 573 -55.41 20.70 9.86
CA THR A 573 -54.02 21.06 10.12
C THR A 573 -53.63 20.55 11.50
N VAL A 574 -52.47 19.89 11.63
CA VAL A 574 -51.68 19.96 12.89
C VAL A 574 -50.20 20.04 12.55
N VAL A 575 -49.59 21.10 13.08
CA VAL A 575 -48.19 21.52 13.00
C VAL A 575 -47.41 20.88 14.15
N LEU A 576 -46.21 20.38 13.83
CA LEU A 576 -45.21 19.94 14.80
C LEU A 576 -44.51 21.15 15.42
N THR A 577 -44.40 21.20 16.75
CA THR A 577 -43.38 22.02 17.43
C THR A 577 -42.72 21.26 18.58
N ASN A 578 -41.40 21.46 18.64
CA ASN A 578 -40.42 20.95 19.60
C ASN A 578 -40.68 21.43 21.03
N SER A 579 -40.11 20.72 22.01
CA SER A 579 -39.76 21.31 23.31
C SER A 579 -38.47 20.73 23.87
N LYS A 580 -37.64 21.66 24.37
CA LYS A 580 -36.42 21.50 25.16
C LYS A 580 -36.74 21.63 26.65
N ASP A 581 -35.97 20.89 27.45
CA ASP A 581 -35.40 21.16 28.78
C ASP A 581 -36.29 21.52 30.01
N VAL A 582 -35.96 20.87 31.15
CA VAL A 582 -35.54 21.47 32.46
C VAL A 582 -36.04 20.70 33.73
N ILE A 583 -35.07 20.09 34.45
CA ILE A 583 -34.75 20.07 35.91
C ILE A 583 -35.83 19.72 36.97
N ALA A 584 -35.58 18.70 37.82
CA ALA A 584 -35.33 18.82 39.30
C ALA A 584 -35.43 17.48 40.06
N GLN A 585 -34.73 17.43 41.20
CA GLN A 585 -34.34 16.30 42.05
C GLN A 585 -35.43 15.81 43.04
N SER A 586 -35.36 14.53 43.45
CA SER A 586 -35.39 14.11 44.87
C SER A 586 -35.17 12.59 45.02
N SER A 587 -34.25 12.19 45.90
CA SER A 587 -33.83 10.81 46.21
C SER A 587 -34.71 10.13 47.31
N PRO A 588 -34.35 8.96 47.89
CA PRO A 588 -35.14 7.71 47.88
C PRO A 588 -35.70 7.35 49.28
N PRO A 589 -36.21 6.11 49.52
CA PRO A 589 -35.33 5.15 50.22
C PRO A 589 -35.59 3.62 50.00
N SER A 590 -34.53 2.85 50.24
CA SER A 590 -34.38 1.57 50.99
C SER A 590 -35.34 0.37 50.82
N GLY A 591 -34.73 -0.83 50.70
CA GLY A 591 -35.25 -2.06 51.33
C GLY A 591 -35.04 -3.38 50.56
N GLN A 592 -33.93 -4.09 50.81
CA GLN A 592 -33.87 -5.57 50.82
C GLN A 592 -34.20 -6.06 52.26
N PRO A 593 -34.32 -7.37 52.62
CA PRO A 593 -33.95 -8.63 51.94
C PRO A 593 -34.95 -9.82 52.16
N GLU A 594 -34.49 -11.05 51.89
CA GLU A 594 -34.90 -12.39 52.43
C GLU A 594 -35.48 -13.38 51.38
N VAL A 595 -34.80 -14.48 51.01
CA VAL A 595 -34.38 -15.75 51.69
C VAL A 595 -35.37 -16.91 51.39
N GLY A 596 -34.82 -18.09 51.06
CA GLY A 596 -35.50 -19.41 51.13
C GLY A 596 -35.56 -20.14 49.78
N SER A 597 -34.65 -21.09 49.50
CA SER A 597 -34.83 -22.55 49.73
C SER A 597 -35.86 -23.16 48.77
N GLU A 598 -35.54 -24.11 47.89
CA GLU A 598 -35.27 -25.51 48.22
C GLU A 598 -34.79 -26.31 46.99
N ASP A 599 -34.34 -27.51 47.31
CA ASP A 599 -33.46 -28.43 46.60
C ASP A 599 -34.22 -29.55 45.87
N ARG A 600 -33.51 -30.23 44.94
CA ARG A 600 -33.77 -31.55 44.31
C ARG A 600 -34.81 -31.67 43.18
N ARG A 601 -34.35 -32.14 42.00
CA ARG A 601 -34.32 -33.59 41.64
C ARG A 601 -33.63 -33.82 40.28
N GLU A 602 -32.95 -34.96 40.23
CA GLU A 602 -32.25 -35.55 39.09
C GLU A 602 -33.16 -35.84 37.88
N GLY A 603 -32.56 -35.81 36.68
CA GLY A 603 -33.20 -36.26 35.44
C GLY A 603 -32.23 -36.23 34.26
N VAL A 604 -31.60 -37.38 34.01
CA VAL A 604 -30.72 -37.71 32.88
C VAL A 604 -31.42 -37.52 31.53
N LEU A 605 -30.74 -36.98 30.50
CA LEU A 605 -30.63 -37.53 29.13
C LEU A 605 -29.96 -36.59 28.09
N SER A 606 -28.98 -37.17 27.40
CA SER A 606 -28.69 -37.08 25.95
C SER A 606 -28.01 -35.86 25.31
N LEU A 607 -26.89 -36.17 24.65
CA LEU A 607 -26.16 -35.39 23.64
C LEU A 607 -27.03 -34.96 22.44
N GLY A 608 -26.58 -33.90 21.77
CA GLY A 608 -26.99 -33.54 20.42
C GLY A 608 -26.02 -32.55 19.76
N ASP A 609 -24.99 -33.08 19.11
CA ASP A 609 -24.26 -32.43 18.02
C ASP A 609 -25.19 -32.18 16.82
N ASN A 610 -25.02 -31.06 16.11
CA ASN A 610 -25.15 -30.96 14.65
C ASN A 610 -24.88 -29.53 14.17
N ILE A 611 -23.93 -29.36 13.24
CA ILE A 611 -24.19 -29.05 11.82
C ILE A 611 -22.83 -28.84 11.13
N LEU A 612 -22.40 -29.86 10.39
CA LEU A 612 -21.37 -29.76 9.35
C LEU A 612 -21.61 -30.93 8.40
N THR A 613 -22.26 -30.70 7.25
CA THR A 613 -22.23 -31.66 6.15
C THR A 613 -22.12 -30.96 4.81
N ILE A 614 -20.95 -31.18 4.22
CA ILE A 614 -20.53 -30.98 2.85
C ILE A 614 -21.25 -31.99 1.95
N CYS A 615 -21.70 -31.59 0.76
CA CYS A 615 -21.92 -32.53 -0.34
C CYS A 615 -21.08 -32.12 -1.57
N LYS A 616 -20.17 -33.02 -1.92
CA LYS A 616 -19.44 -33.11 -3.19
C LYS A 616 -20.11 -34.16 -4.08
N ASN A 617 -20.04 -33.89 -5.39
CA ASN A 617 -19.96 -34.79 -6.54
C ASN A 617 -21.23 -35.22 -7.32
N ASN A 618 -21.18 -34.81 -8.61
CA ASN A 618 -21.46 -35.53 -9.86
C ASN A 618 -22.79 -36.28 -10.04
N SER A 619 -23.56 -35.92 -11.08
CA SER A 619 -23.46 -36.51 -12.44
C SER A 619 -24.66 -36.14 -13.32
N LEU A 620 -24.40 -35.47 -14.45
CA LEU A 620 -24.73 -35.87 -15.83
C LEU A 620 -24.12 -34.88 -16.82
#